data_AF-A0A506US39-F1
#
_entry.id   AF-A0A506US39-F1
#
_cell.length_a   1.000
_cell.length_b   1.000
_cell.length_c   1.000
_cell.angle_alpha   90.00
_cell.angle_beta   90.00
_cell.angle_gamma   90.00
#
_symmetry.space_group_name_H-M   'P 1'
#
loop_
_entity.id
_entity.type
_entity.pdbx_description
1 polymer ?
#
loop_
_entity_poly.entity_id
_entity_poly.type
_entity_poly.pdbx_seq_one_letter_code
_entity_poly.pdbx_strand_id
1 'polypeptide(L)'
;MMDGLTGGSFTVVDERAPDEISEVSRLYLNGRLAATFRLTLNHTLDETTLPVPVGRTEVPYALCGEITLLRNGRPVTHTVSSEGMLHHPDGQHYEAVGDNDFRDFFLVSYDDPSAADHKPGQSSLCVSPNA
;
A
#
# COMPACT_ATOMS: atom_id res chain seq x y z
N MET A 1 -11.19 -21.48 12.87
CA MET A 1 -11.09 -20.01 13.00
C MET A 1 -12.14 -19.45 12.03
N MET A 2 -12.85 -18.38 12.37
CA MET A 2 -13.96 -17.90 11.51
C MET A 2 -13.42 -17.32 10.20
N ASP A 3 -13.31 -18.15 9.17
CA ASP A 3 -13.22 -17.72 7.79
C ASP A 3 -14.58 -17.09 7.43
N GLY A 4 -14.68 -15.77 7.59
CA GLY A 4 -15.84 -15.03 7.10
C GLY A 4 -16.02 -15.31 5.61
N LEU A 5 -17.27 -15.42 5.16
CA LEU A 5 -17.57 -15.62 3.74
C LEU A 5 -16.84 -14.54 2.92
N THR A 6 -16.01 -14.95 1.96
CA THR A 6 -15.28 -14.05 1.05
C THR A 6 -16.05 -13.91 -0.27
N GLY A 7 -16.28 -12.67 -0.70
CA GLY A 7 -17.03 -12.35 -1.92
C GLY A 7 -16.18 -12.36 -3.18
N GLY A 8 -14.88 -12.62 -3.05
CA GLY A 8 -13.90 -12.49 -4.11
C GLY A 8 -12.51 -12.11 -3.56
N SER A 9 -11.64 -11.60 -4.41
CA SER A 9 -10.27 -11.21 -4.03
C SER A 9 -9.70 -10.15 -4.95
N PHE A 10 -8.71 -9.41 -4.45
CA PHE A 10 -7.97 -8.41 -5.23
C PHE A 10 -6.48 -8.58 -5.00
N THR A 11 -5.67 -8.09 -5.93
CA THR A 11 -4.21 -8.16 -5.83
C THR A 11 -3.63 -6.78 -5.62
N VAL A 12 -2.60 -6.70 -4.79
CA VAL A 12 -1.78 -5.50 -4.61
C VAL A 12 -0.34 -5.87 -4.91
N VAL A 13 0.31 -5.08 -5.76
CA VAL A 13 1.72 -5.19 -6.12
C VAL A 13 2.45 -3.93 -5.66
N ASP A 14 3.67 -4.13 -5.17
CA ASP A 14 4.59 -3.07 -4.83
C ASP A 14 5.92 -3.32 -5.57
N GLU A 15 6.41 -2.33 -6.31
CA GLU A 15 7.63 -2.42 -7.11
C GLU A 15 8.60 -1.30 -6.76
N ARG A 16 9.87 -1.68 -6.56
CA ARG A 16 10.94 -0.79 -6.11
C ARG A 16 11.19 0.30 -7.14
N ALA A 17 11.13 1.56 -6.72
CA ALA A 17 11.52 2.67 -7.58
C ALA A 17 13.03 2.63 -7.90
N PRO A 18 13.50 3.12 -9.07
CA PRO A 18 14.91 3.03 -9.46
C PRO A 18 15.91 3.55 -8.41
N ASP A 19 15.58 4.68 -7.77
CA ASP A 19 16.42 5.36 -6.76
C ASP A 19 16.27 4.80 -5.34
N GLU A 20 15.39 3.83 -5.15
CA GLU A 20 15.10 3.25 -3.84
C GLU A 20 16.08 2.15 -3.47
N ILE A 21 16.64 2.19 -2.27
CA ILE A 21 17.54 1.17 -1.76
C ILE A 21 16.75 0.04 -1.09
N SER A 22 15.71 0.42 -0.34
CA SER A 22 14.84 -0.51 0.37
C SER A 22 13.54 0.15 0.81
N GLU A 23 12.51 -0.67 0.93
CA GLU A 23 11.21 -0.30 1.47
C GLU A 23 10.70 -1.36 2.44
N VAL A 24 10.03 -0.89 3.49
CA VAL A 24 9.10 -1.73 4.26
C VAL A 24 7.78 -0.97 4.36
N SER A 25 6.75 -1.47 3.69
CA SER A 25 5.41 -0.91 3.76
C SER A 25 4.39 -1.93 4.24
N ARG A 26 3.28 -1.42 4.77
CA ARG A 26 2.23 -2.17 5.45
C ARG A 26 0.89 -1.69 4.93
N LEU A 27 0.11 -2.62 4.39
CA LEU A 27 -1.26 -2.38 3.96
C LEU A 27 -2.20 -2.76 5.09
N TYR A 28 -3.05 -1.82 5.47
CA TYR A 28 -4.16 -2.01 6.38
C TYR A 28 -5.47 -1.97 5.61
N LEU A 29 -6.34 -2.94 5.85
CA LEU A 29 -7.71 -2.92 5.37
C LEU A 29 -8.65 -2.86 6.56
N ASN A 30 -9.61 -1.94 6.54
CA ASN A 30 -10.52 -1.73 7.68
C ASN A 30 -9.77 -1.55 9.02
N GLY A 31 -8.63 -0.87 8.99
CA GLY A 31 -7.79 -0.63 10.17
C GLY A 31 -7.03 -1.86 10.70
N ARG A 32 -7.01 -2.98 9.96
CA ARG A 32 -6.26 -4.19 10.33
C ARG A 32 -5.14 -4.45 9.34
N LEU A 33 -3.97 -4.83 9.86
CA LEU A 33 -2.83 -5.22 9.03
C LEU A 33 -3.24 -6.40 8.14
N ALA A 34 -3.19 -6.19 6.84
CA ALA A 34 -3.56 -7.16 5.82
C ALA A 34 -2.31 -7.73 5.13
N ALA A 35 -1.30 -6.89 4.86
CA ALA A 35 -0.06 -7.30 4.23
C ALA A 35 1.13 -6.43 4.67
N THR A 36 2.34 -6.93 4.43
CA THR A 36 3.60 -6.19 4.60
C THR A 36 4.49 -6.49 3.41
N PHE A 37 4.87 -5.46 2.67
CA PHE A 37 5.78 -5.54 1.53
C PHE A 37 7.20 -5.22 1.96
N ARG A 38 8.18 -5.91 1.38
CA ARG A 38 9.60 -5.71 1.71
C ARG A 38 10.45 -5.71 0.46
N LEU A 39 10.88 -4.52 0.04
CA LEU A 39 11.68 -4.35 -1.15
C LEU A 39 13.14 -4.04 -0.79
N THR A 40 14.05 -4.57 -1.59
CA THR A 40 15.50 -4.35 -1.48
C THR A 40 16.13 -4.36 -2.87
N LEU A 41 17.42 -4.03 -2.96
CA LEU A 41 18.17 -4.14 -4.22
C LEU A 41 18.13 -5.54 -4.87
N ASN A 42 17.90 -6.61 -4.08
CA ASN A 42 17.84 -7.99 -4.57
C ASN A 42 16.41 -8.55 -4.63
N HIS A 43 15.41 -7.77 -4.20
CA HIS A 43 14.00 -8.15 -4.18
C HIS A 43 13.17 -6.92 -4.53
N THR A 44 12.90 -6.74 -5.82
CA THR A 44 12.40 -5.47 -6.36
C THR A 44 10.88 -5.46 -6.57
N LEU A 45 10.19 -6.57 -6.33
CA LEU A 45 8.74 -6.68 -6.49
C LEU A 45 8.20 -7.59 -5.39
N ASP A 46 7.08 -7.21 -4.80
CA ASP A 46 6.35 -8.01 -3.82
C ASP A 46 4.86 -7.92 -4.13
N GLU A 47 4.14 -9.03 -4.02
CA GLU A 47 2.72 -9.11 -4.41
C GLU A 47 1.91 -9.88 -3.37
N THR A 48 0.66 -9.48 -3.18
CA THR A 48 -0.28 -10.17 -2.30
C THR A 48 -1.68 -10.16 -2.86
N THR A 49 -2.38 -11.29 -2.75
CA THR A 49 -3.81 -11.37 -3.03
C THR A 49 -4.59 -11.39 -1.72
N LEU A 50 -5.56 -10.50 -1.58
CA LEU A 50 -6.33 -10.29 -0.36
C LEU A 50 -7.81 -10.58 -0.60
N PRO A 51 -8.50 -11.25 0.35
CA PRO A 51 -9.91 -11.54 0.20
C PRO A 51 -10.77 -10.28 0.38
N VAL A 52 -11.81 -10.15 -0.43
CA VAL A 52 -12.87 -9.17 -0.22
C VAL A 52 -13.93 -9.80 0.69
N PRO A 53 -14.28 -9.17 1.84
CA PRO A 53 -15.38 -9.67 2.66
C PRO A 53 -16.70 -9.68 1.86
N VAL A 54 -17.52 -10.74 1.98
CA VAL A 54 -18.80 -10.84 1.26
C VAL A 54 -19.65 -9.58 1.44
N GLY A 55 -20.19 -9.09 0.32
CA GLY A 55 -21.12 -7.97 0.29
C GLY A 55 -20.47 -6.61 0.51
N ARG A 56 -19.14 -6.51 0.57
CA ARG A 56 -18.43 -5.23 0.61
C ARG A 56 -18.01 -4.79 -0.78
N THR A 57 -18.49 -3.61 -1.16
CA THR A 57 -18.06 -2.88 -2.35
C THR A 57 -17.12 -1.73 -2.02
N GLU A 58 -17.03 -1.34 -0.74
CA GLU A 58 -16.22 -0.24 -0.26
C GLU A 58 -15.27 -0.77 0.82
N VAL A 59 -13.97 -0.68 0.59
CA VAL A 59 -12.95 -1.17 1.52
C VAL A 59 -11.98 -0.04 1.86
N PRO A 60 -12.08 0.57 3.06
CA PRO A 60 -11.12 1.58 3.49
C PRO A 60 -9.75 0.93 3.68
N TYR A 61 -8.73 1.61 3.19
CA TYR A 61 -7.35 1.16 3.33
C TYR A 61 -6.45 2.27 3.89
N ALA A 62 -5.32 1.85 4.44
CA ALA A 62 -4.18 2.72 4.72
C ALA A 62 -2.89 2.01 4.31
N LEU A 63 -1.96 2.77 3.74
CA LEU A 63 -0.61 2.32 3.47
C LEU A 63 0.33 3.09 4.37
N CYS A 64 1.19 2.37 5.10
CA CYS A 64 2.19 2.94 5.99
C CYS A 64 3.54 2.35 5.67
N GLY A 65 4.58 3.15 5.50
CA GLY A 65 5.89 2.60 5.18
C GLY A 65 7.07 3.49 5.53
N GLU A 66 8.24 2.90 5.41
CA GLU A 66 9.52 3.58 5.42
C GLU A 66 10.28 3.23 4.14
N ILE A 67 10.63 4.26 3.36
CA ILE A 67 11.30 4.13 2.08
C ILE A 67 12.66 4.78 2.20
N THR A 68 13.72 4.04 1.88
CA THR A 68 15.09 4.53 1.90
C THR A 68 15.58 4.74 0.47
N LEU A 69 15.94 5.97 0.14
CA LEU A 69 16.35 6.39 -1.20
C LEU A 69 17.84 6.73 -1.22
N LEU A 70 18.49 6.55 -2.37
CA LEU A 70 19.83 7.09 -2.60
C LEU A 70 19.72 8.52 -3.13
N ARG A 71 20.13 9.50 -2.32
CA ARG A 71 20.14 10.93 -2.70
C ARG A 71 21.56 11.48 -2.58
N ASN A 72 22.12 11.98 -3.69
CA ASN A 72 23.48 12.52 -3.73
C ASN A 72 24.53 11.56 -3.14
N GLY A 73 24.39 10.26 -3.41
CA GLY A 73 25.30 9.22 -2.91
C GLY A 73 25.14 8.89 -1.42
N ARG A 74 24.09 9.39 -0.76
CA ARG A 74 23.78 9.08 0.65
C ARG A 74 22.38 8.48 0.78
N PRO A 75 22.20 7.44 1.62
CA PRO A 75 20.88 6.96 1.98
C PRO A 75 20.09 8.02 2.75
N VAL A 76 18.83 8.22 2.38
CA VAL A 76 17.86 9.08 3.08
C VAL A 76 16.57 8.29 3.25
N THR A 77 16.07 8.19 4.48
CA THR A 77 14.83 7.47 4.80
C THR A 77 13.67 8.44 4.99
N HIS A 78 12.54 8.12 4.36
CA HIS A 78 11.29 8.85 4.45
C HIS A 78 10.20 7.94 5.03
N THR A 79 9.45 8.47 6.00
CA THR A 79 8.19 7.83 6.40
C THR A 79 7.10 8.25 5.42
N VAL A 80 6.40 7.26 4.88
CA VAL A 80 5.32 7.46 3.91
C VAL A 80 4.01 6.95 4.48
N SER A 81 2.94 7.64 4.15
CA SER A 81 1.62 7.18 4.55
C SER A 81 0.52 7.82 3.73
N SER A 82 -0.53 7.06 3.43
CA SER A 82 -1.80 7.58 2.92
C SER A 82 -2.97 6.76 3.45
N GLU A 83 -4.18 7.31 3.29
CA GLU A 83 -5.44 6.58 3.46
C GLU A 83 -6.27 6.72 2.20
N GLY A 84 -7.13 5.73 1.97
CA GLY A 84 -8.02 5.76 0.83
C GLY A 84 -9.19 4.79 0.93
N MET A 85 -9.89 4.65 -0.18
CA MET A 85 -11.01 3.74 -0.34
C MET A 85 -10.80 2.91 -1.60
N LEU A 86 -10.99 1.60 -1.51
CA LEU A 86 -11.09 0.73 -2.67
C LEU A 86 -12.57 0.56 -3.03
N HIS A 87 -12.88 0.80 -4.29
CA HIS A 87 -14.23 0.72 -4.87
C HIS A 87 -14.33 -0.56 -5.71
N HIS A 88 -15.28 -1.42 -5.34
CA HIS A 88 -15.51 -2.74 -5.95
C HIS A 88 -14.21 -3.52 -6.19
N PRO A 89 -13.41 -3.80 -5.14
CA PRO A 89 -12.07 -4.34 -5.32
C PRO A 89 -12.04 -5.75 -5.92
N ASP A 90 -13.15 -6.49 -5.92
CA ASP A 90 -13.14 -7.87 -6.43
C ASP A 90 -12.66 -7.95 -7.89
N GLY A 91 -11.65 -8.79 -8.12
CA GLY A 91 -11.00 -8.97 -9.41
C GLY A 91 -10.03 -7.85 -9.79
N GLN A 92 -9.91 -6.79 -8.99
CA GLN A 92 -9.04 -5.66 -9.31
C GLN A 92 -7.57 -5.94 -8.96
N HIS A 93 -6.72 -5.22 -9.67
CA HIS A 93 -5.28 -5.17 -9.44
C HIS A 93 -4.89 -3.74 -9.10
N TYR A 94 -4.15 -3.59 -8.00
CA TYR A 94 -3.65 -2.31 -7.54
C TYR A 94 -2.13 -2.31 -7.46
N GLU A 95 -1.52 -1.18 -7.81
CA GLU A 95 -0.11 -0.91 -7.60
C GLU A 95 0.06 0.11 -6.48
N ALA A 96 1.00 -0.14 -5.58
CA ALA A 96 1.45 0.83 -4.59
C ALA A 96 2.42 1.81 -5.26
N VAL A 97 2.10 3.09 -5.18
CA VAL A 97 2.85 4.15 -5.87
C VAL A 97 3.24 5.24 -4.89
N GLY A 98 4.52 5.61 -4.91
CA GLY A 98 5.05 6.78 -4.21
C GLY A 98 5.00 8.02 -5.09
N ASP A 99 4.46 9.11 -4.57
CA ASP A 99 4.47 10.44 -5.21
C ASP A 99 4.91 11.53 -4.20
N ASN A 100 5.10 12.75 -4.70
CA ASN A 100 5.42 13.94 -3.91
C ASN A 100 6.68 13.75 -3.04
N ASP A 101 7.78 13.34 -3.67
CA ASP A 101 9.05 12.98 -3.01
C ASP A 101 8.89 11.89 -1.94
N PHE A 102 8.07 10.86 -2.22
CA PHE A 102 7.76 9.78 -1.28
C PHE A 102 7.19 10.34 0.02
N ARG A 103 6.22 11.24 -0.10
CA ARG A 103 5.39 11.71 1.02
C ARG A 103 3.95 11.26 0.89
N ASP A 104 3.54 10.96 -0.34
CA ASP A 104 2.30 10.29 -0.63
C ASP A 104 2.61 8.87 -1.11
N PHE A 105 1.88 7.89 -0.61
CA PHE A 105 2.09 6.48 -0.94
C PHE A 105 0.76 5.75 -0.93
N PHE A 106 0.19 5.53 -2.10
CA PHE A 106 -1.23 5.18 -2.28
C PHE A 106 -1.41 4.06 -3.31
N LEU A 107 -2.63 3.51 -3.36
CA LEU A 107 -3.00 2.47 -4.31
C LEU A 107 -3.63 3.08 -5.56
N VAL A 108 -3.22 2.60 -6.72
CA VAL A 108 -3.84 2.91 -8.02
C VAL A 108 -4.19 1.64 -8.75
N SER A 109 -5.26 1.65 -9.54
CA SER A 109 -5.49 0.64 -10.58
C SER A 109 -5.35 1.32 -11.93
N TYR A 110 -4.44 0.83 -12.76
CA TYR A 110 -4.25 1.35 -14.12
C TYR A 110 -5.34 0.86 -15.08
N ASP A 111 -5.94 -0.30 -14.79
CA ASP A 111 -7.06 -0.85 -15.57
C ASP A 111 -8.38 -0.12 -15.27
N ASP A 112 -8.55 0.34 -14.02
CA ASP A 112 -9.70 1.12 -13.59
C ASP A 112 -9.28 2.24 -12.62
N PRO A 113 -9.02 3.45 -13.13
CA PRO A 113 -8.63 4.60 -12.31
C PRO A 113 -9.68 5.03 -11.27
N SER A 114 -10.91 4.53 -11.34
CA SER A 114 -11.95 4.81 -10.35
C SER A 114 -12.02 3.77 -9.22
N ALA A 115 -11.24 2.69 -9.31
CA ALA A 115 -11.26 1.59 -8.36
C ALA A 115 -10.55 1.92 -7.03
N ALA A 116 -9.80 3.01 -6.97
CA ALA A 116 -9.16 3.49 -5.76
C ALA A 116 -9.10 5.01 -5.72
N ASP A 117 -9.54 5.57 -4.60
CA ASP A 117 -9.27 6.95 -4.22
C ASP A 117 -8.25 7.00 -3.08
N HIS A 118 -7.50 8.08 -2.97
CA HIS A 118 -6.64 8.36 -1.82
C HIS A 118 -6.82 9.80 -1.34
N LYS A 119 -6.51 10.02 -0.07
CA LYS A 119 -6.41 11.34 0.54
C LYS A 119 -4.95 11.60 0.87
N PRO A 120 -4.30 12.58 0.22
CA PRO A 120 -2.94 12.96 0.55
C PRO A 120 -2.85 13.36 2.02
N GLY A 121 -1.83 12.87 2.72
CA GLY A 121 -1.55 13.25 4.11
C GLY A 121 -1.32 12.06 5.04
N GLN A 122 -0.92 12.36 6.28
CA GLN A 122 -0.61 11.33 7.25
C GLN A 122 -1.87 10.58 7.69
N SER A 123 -1.86 9.26 7.45
CA SER A 123 -2.88 8.37 7.99
C SER A 123 -2.83 8.36 9.51
N SER A 124 -4.00 8.41 10.14
CA SER A 124 -4.16 8.23 11.58
C SER A 124 -3.77 6.83 12.08
N LEU A 125 -3.67 5.85 11.17
CA LEU A 125 -3.21 4.50 11.45
C LEU A 125 -1.69 4.36 11.31
N CYS A 126 -1.04 5.25 10.55
CA CYS A 126 0.40 5.24 10.32
C CYS A 126 1.19 6.00 11.38
N VAL A 127 0.63 6.16 12.59
CA VAL A 127 1.36 6.73 13.71
C VAL A 127 2.64 5.92 13.91
N SER A 128 3.79 6.53 13.65
CA SER A 128 5.06 5.94 14.03
C SER A 128 4.95 5.51 15.48
N PRO A 129 5.30 4.27 15.85
CA PRO A 129 5.57 4.00 17.26
C PRO A 129 6.63 5.03 17.67
N ASN A 130 6.25 5.93 18.58
CA ASN A 130 7.06 7.08 18.98
C ASN A 130 8.54 6.72 19.19
N ALA A 131 9.40 7.60 18.64
CA ALA A 131 10.64 8.13 19.21
C ALA A 131 11.44 7.29 20.22
#